data_AF-A0A6G2VWU8-F1
#
_entry.id   AF-A0A6G2VWU8-F1
#
_cell.length_a   1.000
_cell.length_b   1.000
_cell.length_c   1.000
_cell.angle_alpha   90.00
_cell.angle_beta   90.00
_cell.angle_gamma   90.00
#
_symmetry.space_group_name_H-M   'P 1'
#
loop_
_entity.id
_entity.type
_entity.pdbx_description
1 polymer ?
#
loop_
_entity_poly.entity_id
_entity_poly.type
_entity_poly.pdbx_seq_one_letter_code
_entity_poly.pdbx_strand_id
1 'polypeptide(L)' 'EQKQHRKESVIHLIYRLVMIIFGAACAAVAIELFLMPNKIIDGGIIGISLILDYLTPNIWWLSFSTLVVVLNIPFMYS' A
#
# COMPACT_ATOMS: atom_id res chain seq x y z
N GLU A 1 -37.58 3.79 2.10
CA GLU A 1 -37.03 4.78 1.15
C GLU A 1 -35.88 4.15 0.39
N GLN A 2 -36.03 3.96 -0.92
CA GLN A 2 -35.03 3.29 -1.76
C GLN A 2 -33.85 4.26 -1.95
N LYS A 3 -32.68 3.95 -1.36
CA LYS A 3 -31.43 4.72 -1.58
C LYS A 3 -31.00 4.53 -3.02
N GLN A 4 -31.44 5.43 -3.88
CA GLN A 4 -31.13 5.46 -5.30
C GLN A 4 -29.63 5.79 -5.45
N HIS A 5 -28.80 4.76 -5.62
CA HIS A 5 -27.37 4.90 -5.91
C HIS A 5 -27.25 5.65 -7.24
N ARG A 6 -27.02 6.98 -7.20
CA ARG A 6 -26.70 7.75 -8.41
C ARG A 6 -25.50 7.08 -9.07
N LYS A 7 -25.61 6.78 -10.36
CA LYS A 7 -24.45 6.35 -11.14
C LYS A 7 -23.44 7.50 -11.13
N GLU A 8 -22.27 7.25 -10.56
CA GLU A 8 -21.14 8.17 -10.64
C GLU A 8 -20.87 8.49 -12.12
N SER A 9 -20.68 9.78 -12.42
CA SER A 9 -20.30 10.18 -13.77
C SER A 9 -18.93 9.60 -14.12
N VAL A 10 -18.77 9.12 -15.36
CA VAL A 10 -17.49 8.54 -15.84
C VAL A 10 -16.32 9.50 -15.61
N ILE A 11 -16.56 10.81 -15.72
CA ILE A 11 -15.57 11.86 -15.46
C ILE A 11 -15.12 11.86 -13.99
N HIS A 12 -16.05 11.69 -13.05
CA HIS A 12 -15.74 11.59 -11.61
C HIS A 12 -14.95 10.32 -11.29
N LEU A 13 -15.27 9.20 -11.94
CA LEU A 13 -14.56 7.94 -11.77
C LEU A 13 -13.10 8.07 -12.24
N ILE A 14 -12.87 8.65 -13.43
CA ILE A 14 -11.53 8.87 -13.98
C ILE A 14 -10.73 9.81 -13.05
N TYR A 15 -11.30 10.94 -12.65
CA TYR A 15 -10.63 11.86 -11.73
C TYR A 15 -10.24 11.18 -10.40
N ARG A 16 -11.15 10.39 -9.84
CA ARG A 16 -10.90 9.63 -8.60
C ARG A 16 -9.75 8.63 -8.78
N LEU A 17 -9.74 7.88 -9.88
CA LEU A 17 -8.66 6.91 -10.17
C LEU A 17 -7.30 7.61 -10.30
N VAL A 18 -7.24 8.73 -11.02
CA VAL A 18 -6.00 9.50 -11.18
C VAL A 18 -5.49 9.98 -9.81
N MET A 19 -6.38 10.51 -8.97
CA MET A 19 -6.01 10.95 -7.62
C MET A 19 -5.53 9.79 -6.73
N ILE A 20 -6.17 8.62 -6.80
CA ILE A 20 -5.74 7.43 -6.04
C ILE A 20 -4.36 6.96 -6.50
N ILE A 21 -4.13 6.85 -7.81
CA ILE A 21 -2.84 6.42 -8.36
C ILE A 21 -1.74 7.40 -7.97
N PHE A 22 -2.01 8.70 -8.07
CA PHE A 22 -1.06 9.74 -7.69
C PHE A 22 -0.72 9.67 -6.19
N GLY A 23 -1.72 9.59 -5.33
CA GLY A 23 -1.51 9.45 -3.89
C GLY A 23 -0.75 8.16 -3.52
N ALA A 24 -1.10 7.04 -4.16
CA ALA A 24 -0.42 5.77 -3.96
C ALA A 24 1.05 5.82 -4.42
N ALA A 25 1.33 6.45 -5.56
CA ALA A 25 2.69 6.67 -6.04
C ALA A 25 3.51 7.54 -5.08
N CYS A 26 2.95 8.64 -4.58
CA CYS A 26 3.61 9.47 -3.57
C CYS A 26 3.91 8.68 -2.28
N ALA A 27 2.99 7.85 -1.81
CA ALA A 27 3.19 7.00 -0.64
C ALA A 27 4.30 5.95 -0.88
N ALA A 28 4.30 5.28 -2.04
CA ALA A 28 5.32 4.31 -2.41
C ALA A 28 6.72 4.95 -2.46
N VAL A 29 6.84 6.14 -3.07
CA VAL A 29 8.09 6.90 -3.14
C VAL A 29 8.59 7.29 -1.75
N ALA A 30 7.70 7.75 -0.86
CA ALA A 30 8.07 8.05 0.53
C ALA A 30 8.60 6.81 1.25
N ILE A 31 7.97 5.65 1.06
CA ILE A 31 8.42 4.42 1.71
C ILE A 31 9.77 3.95 1.17
N GLU A 32 9.93 3.85 -0.16
CA GLU A 32 11.15 3.33 -0.77
C GLU A 32 12.34 4.30 -0.67
N LEU A 33 12.13 5.61 -0.82
CA LEU A 33 13.24 6.58 -0.83
C LEU A 33 13.54 7.18 0.54
N PHE A 34 12.58 7.16 1.48
CA PHE A 34 12.78 7.73 2.80
C PHE A 34 12.79 6.67 3.89
N LEU A 35 11.78 5.80 3.99
CA LEU A 35 11.68 4.88 5.13
C LEU A 35 12.69 3.73 5.04
N MET A 36 12.73 3.04 3.89
CA MET A 36 13.59 1.88 3.66
C MET A 36 15.10 2.20 3.82
N PRO A 37 15.67 3.24 3.17
CA PRO A 37 17.11 3.51 3.26
C PRO A 37 17.51 4.06 4.64
N ASN A 38 16.64 4.84 5.29
CA ASN A 38 16.92 5.37 6.62
C ASN A 38 16.60 4.37 7.75
N LYS A 39 16.13 3.15 7.42
CA LYS A 39 15.72 2.12 8.38
C LYS A 39 14.70 2.65 9.40
N ILE A 40 13.81 3.54 8.97
CA ILE A 40 12.76 4.10 9.80
C ILE A 40 11.58 3.13 9.77
N ILE A 41 11.20 2.64 10.94
CA ILE A 41 10.08 1.71 11.08
C ILE A 41 8.79 2.50 11.24
N ASP A 42 7.87 2.35 10.28
CA ASP A 42 6.48 2.82 10.39
C ASP A 42 5.66 1.84 11.27
N GLY A 43 4.42 2.20 11.63
CA GLY A 43 3.50 1.32 12.32
C GLY A 43 2.85 0.25 11.42
N GLY A 44 2.13 -0.68 12.06
CA GLY A 44 1.23 -1.61 11.38
C GLY A 44 1.91 -2.60 10.42
N ILE A 45 1.23 -2.91 9.31
CA ILE A 45 1.66 -3.92 8.33
C ILE A 45 2.95 -3.48 7.60
N ILE A 46 3.09 -2.19 7.29
CA ILE A 46 4.29 -1.62 6.66
C ILE A 46 5.50 -1.83 7.58
N GLY A 47 5.36 -1.50 8.88
CA GLY A 47 6.40 -1.72 9.88
C GLY A 47 6.84 -3.17 10.02
N ILE A 48 5.88 -4.08 10.14
CA ILE A 48 6.16 -5.52 10.23
C ILE A 48 6.89 -5.99 8.96
N SER A 49 6.47 -5.51 7.78
CA SER A 49 7.10 -5.85 6.51
C SER A 49 8.54 -5.34 6.41
N LEU A 50 8.85 -4.14 6.91
CA LEU A 50 10.22 -3.60 6.97
C LEU A 50 11.11 -4.40 7.93
N ILE A 51 10.59 -4.81 9.09
CA ILE A 51 11.34 -5.60 10.07
C ILE A 51 11.69 -6.97 9.49
N LEU A 52 10.72 -7.64 8.85
CA LEU A 52 10.94 -8.95 8.25
C LEU A 52 11.96 -8.87 7.11
N ASP A 53 11.83 -7.89 6.22
CA ASP A 53 12.79 -7.64 5.14
C ASP A 53 14.23 -7.43 5.68
N TYR A 54 14.37 -6.71 6.81
CA TYR A 54 15.66 -6.51 7.47
C TYR A 54 16.26 -7.78 8.09
N LEU A 55 15.42 -8.67 8.65
CA LEU A 55 15.87 -9.90 9.32
C LEU A 55 16.14 -11.06 8.36
N THR A 56 15.55 -11.02 7.15
CA THR A 56 15.65 -12.12 6.17
C THR A 56 16.21 -11.67 4.82
N PRO A 57 17.35 -10.96 4.78
CA PRO A 57 17.88 -10.36 3.54
C PRO A 57 18.34 -11.38 2.49
N ASN A 58 18.57 -12.65 2.88
CA ASN A 58 19.04 -13.71 1.99
C ASN A 58 17.91 -14.42 1.22
N ILE A 59 16.65 -14.03 1.45
CA ILE A 59 15.51 -14.64 0.78
C ILE A 59 15.03 -13.72 -0.36
N TRP A 60 15.39 -14.08 -1.59
CA TRP A 60 15.06 -13.28 -2.79
C TRP A 60 13.55 -13.09 -3.01
N TRP A 61 12.71 -14.04 -2.58
CA TRP A 61 11.25 -13.94 -2.73
C TRP A 61 10.58 -13.07 -1.65
N LEU A 62 11.30 -12.73 -0.57
CA LEU A 62 10.74 -12.05 0.59
C LEU A 62 11.20 -10.59 0.64
N SER A 63 10.88 -9.87 -0.43
CA SER A 63 11.06 -8.42 -0.47
C SER A 63 9.95 -7.72 0.31
N PHE A 64 10.26 -6.53 0.82
CA PHE A 64 9.30 -5.61 1.45
C PHE A 64 7.95 -5.54 0.70
N SER A 65 7.96 -5.37 -0.62
CA SER A 65 6.73 -5.28 -1.43
C SER A 65 5.87 -6.56 -1.37
N THR A 66 6.52 -7.73 -1.44
CA THR A 66 5.83 -9.03 -1.32
C THR A 66 5.23 -9.22 0.08
N LEU A 67 5.98 -8.85 1.12
CA LEU A 67 5.52 -8.92 2.51
C LEU A 67 4.30 -8.05 2.74
N VAL A 68 4.31 -6.80 2.24
CA VAL A 68 3.16 -5.90 2.37
C VAL A 68 1.92 -6.50 1.72
N VAL A 69 2.04 -7.07 0.52
CA VAL A 69 0.90 -7.71 -0.16
C VAL A 69 0.40 -8.91 0.63
N VAL A 70 1.29 -9.84 1.01
CA VAL A 70 0.91 -11.08 1.70
C VAL A 70 0.29 -10.80 3.07
N LEU A 71 0.87 -9.90 3.86
CA LEU A 71 0.35 -9.56 5.19
C LEU A 71 -0.95 -8.73 5.10
N ASN A 72 -1.22 -8.05 3.98
CA ASN A 72 -2.44 -7.27 3.81
C ASN A 72 -3.64 -8.12 3.34
N ILE A 73 -3.43 -9.29 2.71
CA ILE A 73 -4.50 -10.22 2.29
C ILE A 73 -5.61 -10.42 3.34
N PRO A 74 -5.32 -10.75 4.62
CA PRO A 74 -6.37 -10.95 5.61
C PRO A 74 -7.21 -9.69 5.89
N PHE A 75 -6.64 -8.50 5.70
CA PHE A 75 -7.36 -7.24 5.90
C PHE A 75 -8.25 -6.86 4.71
N MET A 76 -7.95 -7.35 3.51
CA MET A 76 -8.75 -7.05 2.31
C MET A 76 -10.13 -7.73 2.30
N TYR A 77 -10.29 -8.82 3.05
CA TYR A 77 -11.54 -9.60 3.10
C TYR A 77 -12.49 -9.17 4.24
N SER A 78 -12.00 -8.40 5.21
CA SER A 78 -12.79 -7.89 6.33
C SER A 78 -13.57 -6.62 5.99
#